data_AF-A0A928SZD9-F1
#
_entry.id   AF-A0A928SZD9-F1
#
_cell.length_a   1.000
_cell.length_b   1.000
_cell.length_c   1.000
_cell.angle_alpha   90.00
_cell.angle_beta   90.00
_cell.angle_gamma   90.00
#
_symmetry.space_group_name_H-M   'P 1'
#
loop_
_entity.id
_entity.type
_entity.pdbx_description
1 polymer ?
#
loop_
_entity_poly.entity_id
_entity_poly.type
_entity_poly.pdbx_seq_one_letter_code
_entity_poly.pdbx_strand_id
1 'polypeptide(L)'
;MSRAFAGSERVGLWLALGLSCLGCKGKGEGGPEPTSSAAPSGSLGPPPAPPPPKKGMVWVHGGALVAGTPPDAYPRLADEEMPGEQLILHGFYMDVFPFPNEEGAIPRTNVTHAEAAALCEEKDKRLCSELEWERACKGPSNFTYEYGNAHKPERCGTGSPSAMRPTGFLVGCKSEFGVRDMHGGVWEWTDSPWGRGSERALISLRGGNAPQGELVGRCANAIGRSAETRAANIGFRCCAGPKNESEVVLNVVRGDKLDPRISPDKELAAAALALLPEEAKKDIGDQKGFRFEREWIWRPIGNEELRVLSGCSGLAVKPACGILLLRSTLTAPKVLAWVSSGHWAPMLHMDTDPRDIWLFGGDELGQFRRQVGYVWGHVSVGPKERKVPRPKKKKK
;
A
#
# COMPACT_ATOMS: atom_id res chain seq x y z
N MET A 1 61.83 -37.49 13.32
CA MET A 1 62.83 -37.07 14.34
C MET A 1 62.22 -35.89 15.10
N SER A 2 61.33 -36.16 16.05
CA SER A 2 61.62 -36.33 17.49
C SER A 2 62.15 -35.08 18.18
N ARG A 3 61.31 -34.43 18.99
CA ARG A 3 61.42 -34.47 20.46
C ARG A 3 60.10 -34.03 21.10
N ALA A 4 59.66 -34.86 22.05
CA ALA A 4 58.53 -34.67 22.96
C ALA A 4 59.00 -34.01 24.26
N PHE A 5 58.07 -33.44 25.06
CA PHE A 5 57.75 -33.89 26.43
C PHE A 5 56.62 -33.04 27.06
N ALA A 6 55.63 -33.76 27.65
CA ALA A 6 54.70 -33.50 28.79
C ALA A 6 54.09 -32.10 29.03
N GLY A 7 52.82 -31.90 29.44
CA GLY A 7 51.79 -32.77 30.01
C GLY A 7 51.13 -32.06 31.22
N SER A 8 49.79 -31.97 31.26
CA SER A 8 48.92 -31.99 32.48
C SER A 8 47.54 -31.40 32.20
N GLU A 9 46.51 -32.25 32.19
CA GLU A 9 45.08 -31.92 32.24
C GLU A 9 44.65 -31.53 33.67
N ARG A 10 43.59 -30.73 33.82
CA ARG A 10 42.75 -30.71 35.02
C ARG A 10 41.27 -30.55 34.67
N VAL A 11 40.55 -31.64 34.94
CA VAL A 11 39.09 -31.76 35.09
C VAL A 11 38.69 -31.21 36.47
N GLY A 12 37.56 -30.50 36.55
CA GLY A 12 36.97 -30.02 37.81
C GLY A 12 35.50 -30.44 37.91
N LEU A 13 35.23 -31.37 38.83
CA LEU A 13 33.97 -32.07 39.09
C LEU A 13 33.13 -31.32 40.14
N TRP A 14 31.82 -31.52 40.06
CA TRP A 14 30.76 -31.13 41.00
C TRP A 14 30.97 -31.64 42.44
N LEU A 15 30.50 -30.88 43.43
CA LEU A 15 30.07 -31.42 44.72
C LEU A 15 29.09 -30.48 45.45
N ALA A 16 27.93 -31.03 45.77
CA ALA A 16 26.93 -30.49 46.67
C ALA A 16 27.24 -30.88 48.12
N LEU A 17 26.93 -30.03 49.09
CA LEU A 17 26.74 -30.43 50.47
C LEU A 17 25.77 -29.46 51.17
N GLY A 18 24.69 -29.98 51.73
CA GLY A 18 23.85 -29.28 52.69
C GLY A 18 24.21 -29.66 54.12
N LEU A 19 23.83 -28.82 55.11
CA LEU A 19 23.11 -29.24 56.31
C LEU A 19 22.72 -28.04 57.21
N SER A 20 21.45 -28.08 57.61
CA SER A 20 20.86 -27.84 58.94
C SER A 20 20.97 -26.52 59.73
N CYS A 21 19.79 -26.22 60.29
CA CYS A 21 19.35 -25.12 61.12
C CYS A 21 19.84 -25.14 62.58
N LEU A 22 19.84 -23.95 63.20
CA LEU A 22 19.56 -23.56 64.61
C LEU A 22 19.93 -22.06 64.67
N GLY A 23 19.14 -21.04 64.99
CA GLY A 23 18.01 -20.89 65.91
C GLY A 23 18.40 -19.81 66.95
N CYS A 24 17.81 -18.61 66.89
CA CYS A 24 17.55 -17.63 67.98
C CYS A 24 17.16 -16.26 67.37
N LYS A 25 15.87 -15.87 67.28
CA LYS A 25 14.94 -15.36 68.31
C LYS A 25 15.18 -13.87 68.67
N GLY A 26 14.41 -12.99 68.01
CA GLY A 26 14.12 -11.62 68.41
C GLY A 26 12.71 -11.26 67.93
N LYS A 27 11.81 -10.95 68.87
CA LYS A 27 10.37 -10.63 68.66
C LYS A 27 10.17 -9.12 68.87
N GLY A 28 9.25 -8.55 68.09
CA GLY A 28 8.65 -7.22 68.27
C GLY A 28 9.12 -6.26 67.18
N GLU A 29 8.29 -5.64 66.33
CA GLU A 29 6.89 -5.24 66.48
C GLU A 29 6.19 -5.29 65.11
N GLY A 30 4.87 -5.52 65.12
CA GLY A 30 4.04 -5.66 63.92
C GLY A 30 3.74 -4.32 63.25
N GLY A 31 4.17 -4.18 62.00
CA GLY A 31 3.63 -3.24 61.02
C GLY A 31 2.88 -4.01 59.93
N PRO A 32 1.79 -3.48 59.36
CA PRO A 32 0.93 -4.22 58.45
C PRO A 32 1.67 -4.61 57.16
N GLU A 33 1.39 -5.82 56.67
CA GLU A 33 1.91 -6.38 55.42
C GLU A 33 1.72 -5.41 54.24
N PRO A 34 2.65 -5.40 53.27
CA PRO A 34 2.41 -4.71 52.01
C PRO A 34 1.25 -5.40 51.29
N THR A 35 0.11 -4.74 51.27
CA THR A 35 -1.01 -5.10 50.39
C THR A 35 -0.49 -5.06 48.95
N SER A 36 -0.32 -6.26 48.38
CA SER A 36 -0.21 -6.45 46.95
C SER A 36 -1.49 -5.93 46.30
N SER A 37 -1.49 -4.65 45.92
CA SER A 37 -2.45 -4.08 44.99
C SER A 37 -2.19 -4.73 43.63
N ALA A 38 -2.81 -5.89 43.43
CA ALA A 38 -3.05 -6.40 42.10
C ALA A 38 -3.98 -5.40 41.41
N ALA A 39 -3.43 -4.57 40.52
CA ALA A 39 -4.24 -3.84 39.57
C ALA A 39 -5.17 -4.87 38.88
N PRO A 40 -6.49 -4.63 38.80
CA PRO A 40 -7.36 -5.54 38.08
C PRO A 40 -6.88 -5.54 36.64
N SER A 41 -6.38 -6.69 36.19
CA SER A 41 -6.27 -7.01 34.78
C SER A 41 -7.71 -7.03 34.29
N GLY A 42 -8.21 -5.86 33.86
CA GLY A 42 -9.53 -5.73 33.30
C GLY A 42 -9.53 -6.56 32.03
N SER A 43 -10.07 -7.78 32.11
CA SER A 43 -10.54 -8.45 30.90
C SER A 43 -11.53 -7.47 30.29
N LEU A 44 -11.20 -6.91 29.12
CA LEU A 44 -12.20 -6.27 28.29
C LEU A 44 -13.33 -7.29 28.19
N GLY A 45 -14.47 -6.97 28.80
CA GLY A 45 -15.62 -7.87 28.78
C GLY A 45 -15.99 -8.22 27.34
N PRO A 46 -16.85 -9.24 27.15
CA PRO A 46 -17.35 -9.53 25.81
C PRO A 46 -17.81 -8.23 25.14
N PRO A 47 -17.49 -8.01 23.85
CA PRO A 47 -17.83 -6.78 23.17
C PRO A 47 -19.33 -6.50 23.35
N PRO A 48 -19.72 -5.23 23.51
CA PRO A 48 -21.12 -4.86 23.72
C PRO A 48 -21.98 -5.49 22.62
N ALA A 49 -23.13 -6.03 23.02
CA ALA A 49 -24.06 -6.67 22.10
C ALA A 49 -24.41 -5.70 20.96
N PRO A 50 -24.52 -6.20 19.71
CA PRO A 50 -24.88 -5.34 18.60
C PRO A 50 -26.27 -4.71 18.84
N PRO A 51 -26.49 -3.48 18.36
CA PRO A 51 -27.78 -2.84 18.49
C PRO A 51 -28.87 -3.59 17.70
N PRO A 52 -30.16 -3.28 17.93
CA PRO A 52 -31.26 -4.00 17.29
C PRO A 52 -31.20 -3.95 15.76
N PRO A 53 -31.37 -5.09 15.06
CA PRO A 53 -31.19 -5.16 13.62
C PRO A 53 -32.12 -4.18 12.88
N LYS A 54 -31.56 -3.47 11.89
CA LYS A 54 -32.33 -2.62 10.96
C LYS A 54 -32.57 -3.38 9.67
N LYS A 55 -33.83 -3.42 9.20
CA LYS A 55 -34.21 -4.13 7.98
C LYS A 55 -33.35 -3.68 6.78
N GLY A 56 -32.73 -4.64 6.09
CA GLY A 56 -31.88 -4.40 4.93
C GLY A 56 -30.49 -3.81 5.25
N MET A 57 -30.16 -3.56 6.51
CA MET A 57 -28.85 -2.99 6.89
C MET A 57 -28.00 -4.01 7.66
N VAL A 58 -26.69 -3.83 7.54
CA VAL A 58 -25.67 -4.59 8.24
C VAL A 58 -25.15 -3.74 9.39
N TRP A 59 -24.93 -4.36 10.55
CA TRP A 59 -24.17 -3.73 11.63
C TRP A 59 -22.67 -3.92 11.37
N VAL A 60 -21.98 -2.82 11.05
CA VAL A 60 -20.53 -2.80 10.92
C VAL A 60 -19.94 -2.57 12.30
N HIS A 61 -19.27 -3.59 12.85
CA HIS A 61 -18.69 -3.49 14.17
C HIS A 61 -17.56 -2.44 14.19
N GLY A 62 -17.56 -1.64 15.25
CA GLY A 62 -16.45 -0.73 15.56
C GLY A 62 -15.13 -1.49 15.73
N GLY A 63 -14.03 -0.78 15.57
CA GLY A 63 -12.68 -1.34 15.67
C GLY A 63 -11.67 -0.60 14.82
N ALA A 64 -10.48 -1.17 14.73
CA ALA A 64 -9.38 -0.60 13.97
C ALA A 64 -9.59 -0.76 12.46
N LEU A 65 -9.52 0.36 11.76
CA LEU A 65 -9.37 0.48 10.31
C LEU A 65 -7.92 0.86 10.01
N VAL A 66 -7.26 0.10 9.14
CA VAL A 66 -6.01 0.51 8.49
C VAL A 66 -6.41 1.32 7.26
N ALA A 67 -6.54 2.64 7.40
CA ALA A 67 -7.08 3.53 6.37
C ALA A 67 -6.11 3.76 5.20
N GLY A 68 -6.58 3.56 3.98
CA GLY A 68 -5.80 3.60 2.75
C GLY A 68 -4.96 2.34 2.52
N THR A 69 -3.81 2.47 1.87
CA THR A 69 -2.92 1.35 1.53
C THR A 69 -1.54 1.58 2.14
N PRO A 70 -1.04 0.67 3.00
CA PRO A 70 0.32 0.72 3.53
C PRO A 70 1.40 0.87 2.43
N PRO A 71 2.50 1.58 2.66
CA PRO A 71 3.55 1.80 1.63
C PRO A 71 4.22 0.55 1.08
N ASP A 72 4.13 -0.55 1.82
CA ASP A 72 4.64 -1.88 1.48
C ASP A 72 3.59 -2.79 0.82
N ALA A 73 2.34 -2.35 0.71
CA ALA A 73 1.26 -3.03 0.01
C ALA A 73 1.02 -2.46 -1.40
N TYR A 74 0.60 -3.32 -2.32
CA TYR A 74 0.43 -3.01 -3.74
C TYR A 74 -0.80 -3.72 -4.31
N PRO A 75 -1.45 -3.17 -5.36
CA PRO A 75 -1.16 -1.86 -5.98
C PRO A 75 -1.55 -0.68 -5.07
N ARG A 76 -0.94 0.50 -5.30
CA ARG A 76 -1.10 1.71 -4.46
C ARG A 76 -1.03 3.01 -5.27
N LEU A 77 -1.86 3.98 -4.89
CA LEU A 77 -1.80 5.38 -5.33
C LEU A 77 -1.44 6.28 -4.15
N ALA A 78 -0.15 6.59 -3.99
CA ALA A 78 0.35 7.30 -2.79
C ALA A 78 -0.18 8.74 -2.64
N ASP A 79 -0.62 9.37 -3.72
CA ASP A 79 -1.24 10.70 -3.74
C ASP A 79 -2.78 10.69 -3.66
N GLU A 80 -3.39 9.51 -3.64
CA GLU A 80 -4.85 9.36 -3.53
C GLU A 80 -5.26 8.44 -2.38
N GLU A 81 -4.32 7.87 -1.63
CA GLU A 81 -4.61 6.92 -0.56
C GLU A 81 -3.77 7.21 0.67
N MET A 82 -4.42 7.19 1.84
CA MET A 82 -3.73 7.26 3.12
C MET A 82 -2.70 6.12 3.24
N PRO A 83 -1.59 6.30 4.00
CA PRO A 83 -0.50 5.34 4.06
C PRO A 83 -0.78 4.15 5.01
N GLY A 84 -2.04 3.75 5.22
CA GLY A 84 -2.38 2.69 6.18
C GLY A 84 -2.46 3.20 7.63
N GLU A 85 -3.04 4.38 7.86
CA GLU A 85 -3.18 4.95 9.21
C GLU A 85 -4.18 4.15 10.05
N GLN A 86 -3.86 3.87 11.31
CA GLN A 86 -4.75 3.13 12.20
C GLN A 86 -5.76 4.07 12.85
N LEU A 87 -7.03 3.96 12.43
CA LEU A 87 -8.15 4.73 12.94
C LEU A 87 -9.10 3.82 13.71
N ILE A 88 -9.59 4.25 14.87
CA ILE A 88 -10.60 3.53 15.63
C ILE A 88 -11.97 4.13 15.30
N LEU A 89 -12.83 3.34 14.66
CA LEU A 89 -14.20 3.73 14.35
C LEU A 89 -15.17 3.08 15.33
N HIS A 90 -16.23 3.79 15.73
CA HIS A 90 -17.36 3.18 16.42
C HIS A 90 -18.27 2.44 15.42
N GLY A 91 -19.11 1.54 15.92
CA GLY A 91 -20.00 0.75 15.08
C GLY A 91 -21.15 1.58 14.49
N PHE A 92 -21.58 1.24 13.29
CA PHE A 92 -22.65 1.93 12.56
C PHE A 92 -23.43 0.94 11.67
N TYR A 93 -24.60 1.36 11.19
CA TYR A 93 -25.36 0.60 10.20
C TYR A 93 -25.00 1.05 8.79
N MET A 94 -24.88 0.10 7.86
CA MET A 94 -24.74 0.36 6.43
C MET A 94 -25.74 -0.48 5.64
N ASP A 95 -26.31 0.07 4.57
CA ASP A 95 -27.13 -0.69 3.62
C ASP A 95 -26.35 -1.87 3.03
N VAL A 96 -27.01 -3.02 2.90
CA VAL A 96 -26.41 -4.23 2.29
C VAL A 96 -26.03 -3.96 0.84
N PHE A 97 -26.92 -3.34 0.08
CA PHE A 97 -26.74 -3.02 -1.34
C PHE A 97 -26.77 -1.51 -1.59
N PRO A 98 -26.28 -1.04 -2.76
CA PRO A 98 -26.56 0.30 -3.24
C PRO A 98 -28.05 0.65 -3.20
N PHE A 99 -28.39 1.93 -3.02
CA PHE A 99 -29.78 2.40 -3.00
C PHE A 99 -30.52 1.92 -4.26
N PRO A 100 -31.72 1.32 -4.14
CA PRO A 100 -32.69 1.38 -3.03
C PRO A 100 -32.49 0.36 -1.89
N ASN A 101 -31.36 -0.34 -1.85
CA ASN A 101 -31.05 -1.37 -0.86
C ASN A 101 -32.01 -2.57 -0.91
N GLU A 102 -32.29 -3.02 -2.13
CA GLU A 102 -33.11 -4.19 -2.43
C GLU A 102 -32.31 -5.11 -3.35
N GLU A 103 -32.37 -6.43 -3.14
CA GLU A 103 -31.70 -7.41 -4.01
C GLU A 103 -32.41 -7.51 -5.36
N GLY A 104 -31.65 -7.58 -6.46
CA GLY A 104 -32.17 -7.61 -7.83
C GLY A 104 -32.63 -6.26 -8.38
N ALA A 105 -32.63 -5.20 -7.55
CA ALA A 105 -32.93 -3.85 -8.01
C ALA A 105 -31.78 -3.26 -8.83
N ILE A 106 -32.11 -2.32 -9.71
CA ILE A 106 -31.10 -1.51 -10.39
C ILE A 106 -30.68 -0.36 -9.46
N PRO A 107 -29.38 -0.16 -9.16
CA PRO A 107 -28.92 0.96 -8.34
C PRO A 107 -29.40 2.30 -8.89
N ARG A 108 -29.88 3.17 -8.01
CA ARG A 108 -30.24 4.54 -8.37
C ARG A 108 -28.97 5.33 -8.68
N THR A 109 -28.88 5.83 -9.91
CA THR A 109 -27.76 6.64 -10.38
C THR A 109 -28.23 7.97 -10.97
N ASN A 110 -27.31 8.76 -11.52
CA ASN A 110 -27.59 10.03 -12.19
C ASN A 110 -28.17 11.10 -11.24
N VAL A 111 -27.79 11.01 -9.97
CA VAL A 111 -28.15 11.94 -8.90
C VAL A 111 -26.94 12.76 -8.47
N THR A 112 -27.16 14.00 -8.06
CA THR A 112 -26.11 14.81 -7.42
C THR A 112 -25.82 14.29 -6.01
N HIS A 113 -24.73 14.76 -5.40
CA HIS A 113 -24.44 14.44 -4.00
C HIS A 113 -25.59 14.87 -3.06
N ALA A 114 -26.16 16.07 -3.27
CA ALA A 114 -27.25 16.59 -2.44
C ALA A 114 -28.54 15.77 -2.57
N GLU A 115 -28.87 15.30 -3.78
CA GLU A 115 -30.01 14.41 -4.00
C GLU A 115 -29.81 13.03 -3.38
N ALA A 116 -28.60 12.48 -3.47
CA ALA A 116 -28.25 11.22 -2.81
C ALA A 116 -28.40 11.33 -1.28
N ALA A 117 -27.97 12.45 -0.69
CA ALA A 117 -28.17 12.74 0.73
C ALA A 117 -29.65 12.82 1.10
N ALA A 118 -30.44 13.60 0.36
CA ALA A 118 -31.88 13.73 0.60
C ALA A 118 -32.62 12.39 0.52
N LEU A 119 -32.28 11.52 -0.44
CA LEU A 119 -32.87 10.19 -0.56
C LEU A 119 -32.52 9.26 0.62
N CYS A 120 -31.34 9.42 1.22
CA CYS A 120 -31.02 8.73 2.47
C CYS A 120 -31.81 9.30 3.65
N GLU A 121 -31.94 10.62 3.74
CA GLU A 121 -32.69 11.30 4.79
C GLU A 121 -34.18 10.91 4.78
N GLU A 122 -34.80 10.78 3.59
CA GLU A 122 -36.17 10.28 3.41
C GLU A 122 -36.39 8.87 3.99
N LYS A 123 -35.31 8.12 4.26
CA LYS A 123 -35.34 6.78 4.87
C LYS A 123 -34.87 6.78 6.32
N ASP A 124 -34.77 7.95 6.96
CA ASP A 124 -34.20 8.13 8.30
C ASP A 124 -32.75 7.64 8.40
N LYS A 125 -31.97 7.87 7.33
CA LYS A 125 -30.56 7.50 7.19
C LYS A 125 -29.75 8.73 6.78
N ARG A 126 -28.46 8.53 6.52
CA ARG A 126 -27.51 9.52 5.99
C ARG A 126 -26.62 8.87 4.93
N LEU A 127 -25.85 9.66 4.19
CA LEU A 127 -24.73 9.10 3.42
C LEU A 127 -23.66 8.56 4.39
N CYS A 128 -22.96 7.52 3.94
CA CYS A 128 -21.80 6.98 4.65
C CYS A 128 -20.60 7.93 4.53
N SER A 129 -19.77 8.03 5.55
CA SER A 129 -18.46 8.69 5.39
C SER A 129 -17.53 7.79 4.56
N GLU A 130 -16.47 8.37 3.98
CA GLU A 130 -15.49 7.62 3.19
C GLU A 130 -14.81 6.50 4.00
N LEU A 131 -14.51 6.76 5.26
CA LEU A 131 -13.85 5.80 6.15
C LEU A 131 -14.81 4.75 6.71
N GLU A 132 -16.08 5.09 6.92
CA GLU A 132 -17.13 4.09 7.19
C GLU A 132 -17.29 3.14 6.00
N TRP A 133 -17.30 3.69 4.77
CA TRP A 133 -17.32 2.89 3.55
C TRP A 133 -16.10 1.98 3.46
N GLU A 134 -14.91 2.51 3.70
CA GLU A 134 -13.68 1.70 3.68
C GLU A 134 -13.71 0.56 4.69
N ARG A 135 -14.12 0.87 5.93
CA ARG A 135 -14.23 -0.12 7.01
C ARG A 135 -15.18 -1.25 6.65
N ALA A 136 -16.36 -0.90 6.11
CA ALA A 136 -17.36 -1.86 5.71
C ALA A 136 -16.86 -2.78 4.59
N CYS A 137 -16.05 -2.25 3.66
CA CYS A 137 -15.42 -3.01 2.59
C CYS A 137 -14.33 -3.93 3.12
N LYS A 138 -13.38 -3.39 3.90
CA LYS A 138 -12.19 -4.12 4.35
C LYS A 138 -12.49 -5.25 5.33
N GLY A 139 -13.62 -5.18 6.03
CA GLY A 139 -13.94 -6.16 7.07
C GLY A 139 -13.06 -6.03 8.32
N PRO A 140 -13.35 -6.79 9.41
CA PRO A 140 -12.51 -6.86 10.59
C PRO A 140 -11.05 -7.20 10.28
N SER A 141 -10.78 -7.98 9.23
CA SER A 141 -9.44 -8.40 8.84
C SER A 141 -8.62 -7.36 8.07
N ASN A 142 -9.18 -6.17 7.80
CA ASN A 142 -8.52 -5.08 7.05
C ASN A 142 -8.02 -5.51 5.65
N PHE A 143 -8.83 -6.30 4.93
CA PHE A 143 -8.46 -6.82 3.62
C PHE A 143 -8.28 -5.75 2.56
N THR A 144 -7.47 -6.06 1.53
CA THR A 144 -7.26 -5.18 0.37
C THR A 144 -8.52 -5.05 -0.50
N TYR A 145 -9.24 -6.15 -0.70
CA TYR A 145 -10.51 -6.24 -1.44
C TYR A 145 -11.61 -6.72 -0.49
N GLU A 146 -12.88 -6.50 -0.84
CA GLU A 146 -14.00 -6.89 0.03
C GLU A 146 -14.01 -8.39 0.39
N TYR A 147 -13.44 -9.24 -0.47
CA TYR A 147 -13.39 -10.69 -0.32
C TYR A 147 -12.00 -11.26 0.04
N GLY A 148 -11.02 -10.42 0.42
CA GLY A 148 -9.67 -10.86 0.81
C GLY A 148 -8.54 -10.03 0.22
N ASN A 149 -7.29 -10.52 0.34
CA ASN A 149 -6.10 -9.78 -0.11
C ASN A 149 -5.69 -10.04 -1.57
N ALA A 150 -6.13 -11.16 -2.16
CA ALA A 150 -5.81 -11.49 -3.54
C ALA A 150 -6.93 -11.02 -4.47
N HIS A 151 -6.59 -10.23 -5.50
CA HIS A 151 -7.56 -9.78 -6.50
C HIS A 151 -8.15 -10.96 -7.26
N LYS A 152 -9.48 -10.97 -7.39
CA LYS A 152 -10.24 -11.98 -8.11
C LYS A 152 -11.27 -11.26 -8.99
N PRO A 153 -10.96 -11.01 -10.27
CA PRO A 153 -11.78 -10.14 -11.13
C PRO A 153 -13.24 -10.61 -11.21
N GLU A 154 -13.48 -11.91 -11.21
CA GLU A 154 -14.79 -12.54 -11.30
C GLU A 154 -15.65 -12.40 -10.04
N ARG A 155 -15.06 -12.12 -8.87
CA ARG A 155 -15.82 -12.05 -7.60
C ARG A 155 -16.81 -10.89 -7.58
N CYS A 156 -16.37 -9.75 -8.10
CA CYS A 156 -17.16 -8.52 -8.18
C CYS A 156 -17.33 -8.01 -9.61
N GLY A 157 -16.73 -8.68 -10.60
CA GLY A 157 -16.80 -8.24 -12.00
C GLY A 157 -15.95 -6.99 -12.24
N THR A 158 -14.84 -6.83 -11.53
CA THR A 158 -13.92 -5.70 -11.73
C THR A 158 -13.02 -5.93 -12.94
N GLY A 159 -12.62 -4.86 -13.64
CA GLY A 159 -11.77 -4.97 -14.83
C GLY A 159 -12.48 -4.67 -16.15
N SER A 160 -13.63 -4.01 -16.10
CA SER A 160 -14.39 -3.56 -17.26
C SER A 160 -14.85 -2.11 -17.06
N PRO A 161 -15.25 -1.39 -18.12
CA PRO A 161 -15.99 -0.15 -17.95
C PRO A 161 -17.17 -0.34 -16.99
N SER A 162 -17.48 0.67 -16.18
CA SER A 162 -18.59 0.58 -15.23
C SER A 162 -19.89 0.28 -15.99
N ALA A 163 -20.54 -0.82 -15.62
CA ALA A 163 -21.81 -1.23 -16.18
C ALA A 163 -22.84 -1.29 -15.05
N MET A 164 -24.04 -0.78 -15.33
CA MET A 164 -25.18 -0.92 -14.45
C MET A 164 -25.60 -2.39 -14.44
N ARG A 165 -25.70 -2.99 -13.25
CA ARG A 165 -26.16 -4.36 -13.06
C ARG A 165 -27.14 -4.42 -11.89
N PRO A 166 -28.06 -5.41 -11.86
CA PRO A 166 -28.86 -5.69 -10.69
C PRO A 166 -27.97 -5.90 -9.45
N THR A 167 -28.37 -5.31 -8.33
CA THR A 167 -27.79 -5.58 -7.02
C THR A 167 -27.91 -7.05 -6.68
N GLY A 168 -26.94 -7.58 -5.95
CA GLY A 168 -26.87 -8.97 -5.56
C GLY A 168 -26.55 -9.96 -6.67
N PHE A 169 -26.34 -9.51 -7.92
CA PHE A 169 -26.05 -10.39 -9.05
C PHE A 169 -24.81 -11.28 -8.82
N LEU A 170 -23.77 -10.72 -8.20
CA LEU A 170 -22.55 -11.47 -7.84
C LEU A 170 -22.58 -11.84 -6.35
N VAL A 171 -22.91 -13.10 -6.08
CA VAL A 171 -23.09 -13.62 -4.70
C VAL A 171 -21.81 -13.57 -3.88
N GLY A 172 -20.66 -13.72 -4.54
CA GLY A 172 -19.34 -13.66 -3.91
C GLY A 172 -18.82 -12.24 -3.68
N CYS A 173 -19.51 -11.20 -4.16
CA CYS A 173 -19.14 -9.81 -3.96
C CYS A 173 -19.68 -9.31 -2.63
N LYS A 174 -19.00 -9.71 -1.55
CA LYS A 174 -19.45 -9.56 -0.17
C LYS A 174 -18.27 -9.39 0.77
N SER A 175 -18.35 -8.39 1.65
CA SER A 175 -17.39 -8.19 2.74
C SER A 175 -17.60 -9.16 3.90
N GLU A 176 -16.61 -9.27 4.78
CA GLU A 176 -16.72 -10.06 6.02
C GLU A 176 -17.85 -9.57 6.94
N PHE A 177 -18.20 -8.28 6.91
CA PHE A 177 -19.39 -7.78 7.61
C PHE A 177 -20.69 -8.19 6.93
N GLY A 178 -20.64 -8.49 5.63
CA GLY A 178 -21.77 -8.92 4.83
C GLY A 178 -22.41 -7.84 3.98
N VAL A 179 -21.74 -6.69 3.87
CA VAL A 179 -22.07 -5.66 2.89
C VAL A 179 -21.73 -6.18 1.49
N ARG A 180 -22.56 -5.88 0.49
CA ARG A 180 -22.45 -6.44 -0.86
C ARG A 180 -22.29 -5.36 -1.92
N ASP A 181 -21.75 -5.78 -3.06
CA ASP A 181 -21.53 -4.96 -4.25
C ASP A 181 -20.81 -3.63 -3.96
N MET A 182 -19.77 -3.67 -3.12
CA MET A 182 -18.98 -2.46 -2.87
C MET A 182 -18.12 -2.10 -4.08
N HIS A 183 -17.72 -3.08 -4.89
CA HIS A 183 -17.02 -2.86 -6.16
C HIS A 183 -17.68 -3.52 -7.37
N GLY A 184 -17.19 -3.13 -8.55
CA GLY A 184 -17.54 -3.73 -9.84
C GLY A 184 -18.85 -3.23 -10.45
N GLY A 185 -19.63 -2.44 -9.70
CA GLY A 185 -20.82 -1.74 -10.18
C GLY A 185 -20.58 -0.24 -10.35
N VAL A 186 -21.46 0.54 -9.72
CA VAL A 186 -21.44 2.00 -9.73
C VAL A 186 -20.42 2.53 -8.72
N TRP A 187 -19.92 3.74 -8.96
CA TRP A 187 -19.29 4.55 -7.94
C TRP A 187 -20.35 5.05 -6.97
N GLU A 188 -19.99 5.21 -5.70
CA GLU A 188 -20.94 5.58 -4.65
C GLU A 188 -20.55 6.89 -3.97
N TRP A 189 -21.49 7.83 -3.92
CA TRP A 189 -21.36 9.04 -3.11
C TRP A 189 -21.14 8.71 -1.64
N THR A 190 -20.15 9.36 -1.05
CA THR A 190 -19.94 9.44 0.40
C THR A 190 -20.24 10.87 0.86
N ASP A 191 -20.40 11.07 2.16
CA ASP A 191 -20.58 12.41 2.73
C ASP A 191 -19.27 13.22 2.86
N SER A 192 -18.15 12.61 2.50
CA SER A 192 -16.83 13.11 2.85
C SER A 192 -16.21 13.96 1.73
N PRO A 193 -15.55 15.07 2.08
CA PRO A 193 -14.77 15.84 1.11
C PRO A 193 -13.57 15.01 0.61
N TRP A 194 -13.04 15.36 -0.56
CA TRP A 194 -11.96 14.60 -1.21
C TRP A 194 -10.67 14.50 -0.38
N GLY A 195 -10.33 15.50 0.43
CA GLY A 195 -9.29 15.40 1.45
C GLY A 195 -7.83 15.24 0.97
N ARG A 196 -7.56 15.27 -0.35
CA ARG A 196 -6.22 14.98 -0.93
C ARG A 196 -5.62 16.14 -1.74
N GLY A 197 -5.59 17.33 -1.15
CA GLY A 197 -4.88 18.49 -1.73
C GLY A 197 -5.39 18.94 -3.11
N SER A 198 -6.71 19.09 -3.26
CA SER A 198 -7.35 19.64 -4.47
C SER A 198 -7.73 21.10 -4.26
N GLU A 199 -7.44 21.96 -5.23
CA GLU A 199 -7.93 23.35 -5.25
C GLU A 199 -9.44 23.44 -5.47
N ARG A 200 -10.03 22.41 -6.07
CA ARG A 200 -11.48 22.29 -6.26
C ARG A 200 -12.11 21.61 -5.05
N ALA A 201 -13.26 22.12 -4.62
CA ALA A 201 -14.14 21.43 -3.68
C ALA A 201 -14.75 20.20 -4.36
N LEU A 202 -14.22 19.02 -4.02
CA LEU A 202 -14.66 17.73 -4.54
C LEU A 202 -15.17 16.87 -3.38
N ILE A 203 -16.10 15.98 -3.69
CA ILE A 203 -16.63 14.95 -2.80
C ILE A 203 -16.07 13.59 -3.21
N SER A 204 -15.79 12.75 -2.22
CA SER A 204 -15.26 11.41 -2.41
C SER A 204 -16.33 10.45 -2.92
N LEU A 205 -15.97 9.72 -3.98
CA LEU A 205 -16.67 8.54 -4.47
C LEU A 205 -15.85 7.29 -4.17
N ARG A 206 -16.55 6.20 -3.87
CA ARG A 206 -15.95 4.89 -3.56
C ARG A 206 -16.51 3.78 -4.43
N GLY A 207 -15.80 2.65 -4.48
CA GLY A 207 -16.26 1.48 -5.22
C GLY A 207 -16.01 1.59 -6.72
N GLY A 208 -17.08 1.44 -7.50
CA GLY A 208 -17.02 1.56 -8.95
C GLY A 208 -16.29 0.45 -9.66
N ASN A 209 -16.01 0.69 -10.95
CA ASN A 209 -15.36 -0.26 -11.83
C ASN A 209 -14.66 0.47 -12.98
N ALA A 210 -13.58 -0.12 -13.48
CA ALA A 210 -12.74 0.38 -14.55
C ALA A 210 -11.96 -0.79 -15.19
N PRO A 211 -11.38 -0.61 -16.39
CA PRO A 211 -10.50 -1.62 -16.99
C PRO A 211 -9.34 -2.05 -16.07
N GLN A 212 -8.86 -1.15 -15.22
CA GLN A 212 -7.85 -1.44 -14.19
C GLN A 212 -8.47 -2.09 -12.95
N GLY A 213 -9.06 -3.28 -13.13
CA GLY A 213 -9.85 -3.99 -12.11
C GLY A 213 -9.13 -4.19 -10.78
N GLU A 214 -7.84 -4.55 -10.84
CA GLU A 214 -7.00 -4.77 -9.66
C GLU A 214 -6.81 -3.50 -8.83
N LEU A 215 -6.75 -2.33 -9.48
CA LEU A 215 -6.58 -1.04 -8.84
C LEU A 215 -7.90 -0.52 -8.26
N VAL A 216 -8.96 -0.52 -9.07
CA VAL A 216 -10.27 0.04 -8.72
C VAL A 216 -11.00 -0.82 -7.71
N GLY A 217 -10.80 -2.15 -7.75
CA GLY A 217 -11.45 -3.10 -6.85
C GLY A 217 -10.99 -3.03 -5.40
N ARG A 218 -9.94 -2.25 -5.09
CA ARG A 218 -9.41 -2.16 -3.73
C ARG A 218 -10.35 -1.33 -2.86
N CYS A 219 -10.55 -1.77 -1.62
CA CYS A 219 -11.31 -1.03 -0.63
C CYS A 219 -10.77 0.38 -0.38
N ALA A 220 -9.46 0.59 -0.54
CA ALA A 220 -8.82 1.89 -0.38
C ALA A 220 -8.96 2.83 -1.59
N ASN A 221 -9.45 2.37 -2.75
CA ASN A 221 -9.54 3.20 -3.95
C ASN A 221 -10.71 4.19 -3.91
N ALA A 222 -10.44 5.46 -4.20
CA ALA A 222 -11.45 6.53 -4.23
C ALA A 222 -11.19 7.45 -5.43
N ILE A 223 -12.21 8.20 -5.83
CA ILE A 223 -12.07 9.29 -6.79
C ILE A 223 -12.82 10.54 -6.32
N GLY A 224 -12.31 11.72 -6.65
CA GLY A 224 -13.01 12.98 -6.37
C GLY A 224 -13.90 13.43 -7.54
N ARG A 225 -15.11 13.90 -7.25
CA ARG A 225 -16.00 14.55 -8.23
C ARG A 225 -16.66 15.80 -7.65
N SER A 226 -17.07 16.72 -8.54
CA SER A 226 -17.86 17.88 -8.12
C SER A 226 -19.21 17.40 -7.56
N ALA A 227 -19.70 18.02 -6.50
CA ALA A 227 -20.98 17.67 -5.86
C ALA A 227 -22.18 17.72 -6.84
N GLU A 228 -22.09 18.56 -7.88
CA GLU A 228 -23.10 18.73 -8.92
C GLU A 228 -23.04 17.66 -10.04
N THR A 229 -22.03 16.79 -10.00
CA THR A 229 -21.86 15.76 -11.04
C THR A 229 -23.03 14.79 -11.02
N ARG A 230 -23.60 14.53 -12.19
CA ARG A 230 -24.53 13.42 -12.43
C ARG A 230 -23.93 12.49 -13.47
N ALA A 231 -23.94 11.19 -13.21
CA ALA A 231 -23.52 10.21 -14.19
C ALA A 231 -24.27 8.88 -14.01
N ALA A 232 -24.43 8.15 -15.11
CA ALA A 232 -25.08 6.84 -15.13
C ALA A 232 -24.32 5.76 -14.33
N ASN A 233 -23.05 6.01 -14.01
CA ASN A 233 -22.22 5.11 -13.19
C ASN A 233 -21.95 5.65 -11.78
N ILE A 234 -22.64 6.71 -11.34
CA ILE A 234 -22.54 7.24 -9.97
C ILE A 234 -23.90 7.08 -9.29
N GLY A 235 -23.92 6.28 -8.22
CA GLY A 235 -25.02 6.08 -7.28
C GLY A 235 -24.57 6.35 -5.85
N PHE A 236 -25.14 5.63 -4.89
CA PHE A 236 -24.85 5.79 -3.46
C PHE A 236 -25.42 4.64 -2.63
N ARG A 237 -25.01 4.57 -1.36
CA ARG A 237 -25.65 3.74 -0.33
C ARG A 237 -25.77 4.53 0.98
N CYS A 238 -26.72 4.15 1.83
CA CYS A 238 -26.97 4.87 3.06
C CYS A 238 -26.38 4.18 4.30
N CYS A 239 -26.01 5.00 5.28
CA CYS A 239 -25.60 4.60 6.62
C CYS A 239 -26.58 5.14 7.67
N ALA A 240 -26.59 4.56 8.87
CA ALA A 240 -27.40 5.05 9.98
C ALA A 240 -26.69 4.90 11.33
N GLY A 241 -27.12 5.74 12.28
CA GLY A 241 -26.46 5.90 13.57
C GLY A 241 -25.47 7.07 13.58
N PRO A 242 -24.81 7.31 14.72
CA PRO A 242 -23.83 8.38 14.87
C PRO A 242 -22.75 8.32 13.78
N LYS A 243 -22.41 9.47 13.19
CA LYS A 243 -21.34 9.56 12.19
C LYS A 243 -19.99 9.38 12.88
N ASN A 244 -19.09 8.63 12.23
CA ASN A 244 -17.68 8.65 12.59
C ASN A 244 -17.02 9.95 12.10
N GLU A 245 -16.41 10.69 13.02
CA GLU A 245 -15.82 12.02 12.77
C GLU A 245 -14.43 11.97 12.11
N SER A 246 -13.83 10.78 12.00
CA SER A 246 -12.56 10.63 11.28
C SER A 246 -12.74 10.97 9.79
N GLU A 247 -11.80 11.71 9.24
CA GLU A 247 -11.79 12.13 7.83
C GLU A 247 -10.51 11.71 7.12
N VAL A 248 -10.58 11.61 5.80
CA VAL A 248 -9.36 11.46 5.00
C VAL A 248 -8.66 12.80 4.90
N VAL A 249 -7.46 12.88 5.47
CA VAL A 249 -6.56 14.04 5.33
C VAL A 249 -5.24 13.55 4.76
N LEU A 250 -5.03 13.79 3.47
CA LEU A 250 -3.78 13.44 2.79
C LEU A 250 -3.06 14.70 2.35
N ASN A 251 -1.96 15.02 3.02
CA ASN A 251 -1.04 16.04 2.56
C ASN A 251 -0.23 15.51 1.37
N VAL A 252 -0.57 15.95 0.16
CA VAL A 252 0.10 15.50 -1.05
C VAL A 252 1.32 16.36 -1.34
N VAL A 253 2.49 15.85 -0.97
CA VAL A 253 3.79 16.48 -1.21
C VAL A 253 4.27 16.15 -2.62
N ARG A 254 4.64 17.20 -3.35
CA ARG A 254 5.24 17.12 -4.69
C ARG A 254 6.58 17.86 -4.66
N GLY A 255 7.62 17.19 -5.14
CA GLY A 255 8.95 17.80 -5.32
C GLY A 255 9.43 17.67 -6.76
N ASP A 256 10.69 18.00 -6.97
CA ASP A 256 11.36 17.77 -8.26
C ASP A 256 11.22 16.31 -8.69
N LYS A 257 10.82 16.14 -9.94
CA LYS A 257 10.39 14.85 -10.48
C LYS A 257 11.55 13.87 -10.62
N LEU A 258 12.70 14.32 -11.09
CA LEU A 258 13.91 13.54 -11.17
C LEU A 258 15.09 14.40 -10.73
N ASP A 259 15.47 14.24 -9.48
CA ASP A 259 16.40 15.13 -8.80
C ASP A 259 17.78 14.46 -8.63
N PRO A 260 18.83 14.94 -9.34
CA PRO A 260 20.16 14.37 -9.25
C PRO A 260 20.83 14.72 -7.92
N ARG A 261 21.45 13.72 -7.30
CA ARG A 261 22.26 13.89 -6.08
C ARG A 261 23.74 13.89 -6.41
N ILE A 262 24.50 14.73 -5.71
CA ILE A 262 25.95 14.94 -5.95
C ILE A 262 26.71 13.62 -5.80
N SER A 263 26.33 12.82 -4.81
CA SER A 263 26.91 11.50 -4.54
C SER A 263 25.85 10.60 -3.89
N PRO A 264 25.91 9.27 -4.08
CA PRO A 264 25.04 8.35 -3.39
C PRO A 264 25.20 8.42 -1.88
N ASP A 265 24.09 8.29 -1.16
CA ASP A 265 24.16 8.02 0.28
C ASP A 265 24.95 6.73 0.55
N LYS A 266 25.92 6.78 1.47
CA LYS A 266 26.89 5.70 1.67
C LYS A 266 26.24 4.44 2.26
N GLU A 267 25.32 4.62 3.21
CA GLU A 267 24.64 3.51 3.88
C GLU A 267 23.68 2.84 2.90
N LEU A 268 22.90 3.63 2.17
CA LEU A 268 22.02 3.12 1.12
C LEU A 268 22.81 2.38 0.03
N ALA A 269 23.92 2.93 -0.45
CA ALA A 269 24.74 2.30 -1.47
C ALA A 269 25.31 0.95 -1.00
N ALA A 270 25.78 0.88 0.26
CA ALA A 270 26.25 -0.37 0.85
C ALA A 270 25.12 -1.41 0.98
N ALA A 271 23.94 -1.00 1.48
CA ALA A 271 22.77 -1.86 1.56
C ALA A 271 22.31 -2.34 0.18
N ALA A 272 22.32 -1.46 -0.82
CA ALA A 272 21.94 -1.76 -2.19
C ALA A 272 22.86 -2.81 -2.85
N LEU A 273 24.17 -2.77 -2.57
CA LEU A 273 25.12 -3.79 -3.06
C LEU A 273 24.80 -5.17 -2.49
N ALA A 274 24.44 -5.25 -1.20
CA ALA A 274 24.04 -6.50 -0.56
C ALA A 274 22.71 -7.05 -1.10
N LEU A 275 21.86 -6.20 -1.67
CA LEU A 275 20.52 -6.52 -2.16
C LEU A 275 20.44 -6.71 -3.68
N LEU A 276 21.56 -6.73 -4.40
CA LEU A 276 21.54 -6.90 -5.86
C LEU A 276 20.72 -8.13 -6.27
N PRO A 277 19.73 -7.99 -7.18
CA PRO A 277 18.95 -9.12 -7.65
C PRO A 277 19.78 -10.01 -8.59
N GLU A 278 19.37 -11.27 -8.78
CA GLU A 278 20.13 -12.25 -9.58
C GLU A 278 20.40 -11.78 -11.02
N GLU A 279 19.47 -11.05 -11.63
CA GLU A 279 19.65 -10.43 -12.94
C GLU A 279 20.81 -9.43 -12.94
N ALA A 280 20.93 -8.63 -11.87
CA ALA A 280 22.04 -7.70 -11.70
C ALA A 280 23.36 -8.44 -11.49
N LYS A 281 23.36 -9.48 -10.65
CA LYS A 281 24.56 -10.30 -10.40
C LYS A 281 25.06 -10.95 -11.69
N LYS A 282 24.15 -11.46 -12.51
CA LYS A 282 24.44 -12.07 -13.81
C LYS A 282 25.00 -11.04 -14.80
N ASP A 283 24.40 -9.85 -14.87
CA ASP A 283 24.86 -8.79 -15.76
C ASP A 283 26.24 -8.25 -15.35
N ILE A 284 26.48 -8.09 -14.04
CA ILE A 284 27.71 -7.55 -13.47
C ILE A 284 28.86 -8.58 -13.54
N GLY A 285 28.56 -9.87 -13.34
CA GLY A 285 29.56 -10.92 -13.25
C GLY A 285 30.37 -10.82 -11.96
N ASP A 286 31.68 -10.62 -12.09
CA ASP A 286 32.53 -10.35 -10.91
C ASP A 286 32.19 -8.96 -10.34
N GLN A 287 31.60 -8.97 -9.15
CA GLN A 287 31.18 -7.75 -8.45
C GLN A 287 32.36 -7.03 -7.79
N LYS A 288 33.57 -7.62 -7.82
CA LYS A 288 34.78 -7.00 -7.29
C LYS A 288 35.10 -5.74 -8.09
N GLY A 289 34.77 -4.58 -7.50
CA GLY A 289 34.98 -3.27 -8.11
C GLY A 289 33.70 -2.60 -8.62
N PHE A 290 32.54 -3.27 -8.57
CA PHE A 290 31.26 -2.63 -8.81
C PHE A 290 30.93 -1.66 -7.68
N ARG A 291 30.59 -0.42 -8.06
CA ARG A 291 30.22 0.64 -7.12
C ARG A 291 29.12 1.50 -7.71
N PHE A 292 28.24 1.97 -6.84
CA PHE A 292 27.29 3.03 -7.18
C PHE A 292 28.03 4.38 -7.15
N GLU A 293 27.95 5.12 -8.24
CA GLU A 293 28.67 6.39 -8.42
C GLU A 293 27.72 7.60 -8.46
N ARG A 294 26.46 7.38 -8.83
CA ARG A 294 25.46 8.43 -8.97
C ARG A 294 24.13 8.00 -8.38
N GLU A 295 23.37 8.99 -7.95
CA GLU A 295 22.04 8.79 -7.39
C GLU A 295 21.08 9.84 -7.96
N TRP A 296 19.84 9.42 -8.18
CA TRP A 296 18.70 10.30 -8.35
C TRP A 296 17.60 9.96 -7.36
N ILE A 297 16.85 10.98 -6.98
CA ILE A 297 15.55 10.80 -6.34
C ILE A 297 14.47 10.99 -7.39
N TRP A 298 13.70 9.94 -7.66
CA TRP A 298 12.63 9.93 -8.63
C TRP A 298 11.27 9.97 -7.93
N ARG A 299 10.44 10.97 -8.26
CA ARG A 299 9.11 11.22 -7.69
C ARG A 299 8.05 11.14 -8.78
N PRO A 300 7.64 9.92 -9.18
CA PRO A 300 6.74 9.73 -10.32
C PRO A 300 5.32 10.28 -10.05
N ILE A 301 4.88 10.23 -8.80
CA ILE A 301 3.59 10.76 -8.32
C ILE A 301 3.80 11.51 -6.99
N GLY A 302 2.75 12.16 -6.48
CA GLY A 302 2.83 12.77 -5.14
C GLY A 302 3.01 11.70 -4.07
N ASN A 303 3.70 12.04 -2.97
CA ASN A 303 3.97 11.13 -1.85
C ASN A 303 4.69 9.81 -2.20
N GLU A 304 5.27 9.70 -3.39
CA GLU A 304 6.10 8.58 -3.79
C GLU A 304 7.52 9.07 -4.06
N GLU A 305 8.50 8.34 -3.50
CA GLU A 305 9.91 8.64 -3.65
C GLU A 305 10.71 7.36 -3.84
N LEU A 306 11.36 7.26 -4.99
CA LEU A 306 12.22 6.14 -5.37
C LEU A 306 13.67 6.61 -5.45
N ARG A 307 14.58 5.79 -4.93
CA ARG A 307 16.03 6.02 -5.05
C ARG A 307 16.52 5.25 -6.27
N VAL A 308 17.19 5.95 -7.18
CA VAL A 308 17.77 5.35 -8.39
C VAL A 308 19.28 5.45 -8.29
N LEU A 309 19.94 4.33 -8.03
CA LEU A 309 21.40 4.24 -7.93
C LEU A 309 21.97 3.77 -9.27
N SER A 310 23.00 4.44 -9.77
CA SER A 310 23.72 4.06 -10.99
C SER A 310 25.12 3.61 -10.64
N GLY A 311 25.56 2.49 -11.23
CA GLY A 311 26.87 1.91 -10.96
C GLY A 311 27.44 1.15 -12.15
N CYS A 312 28.76 0.94 -12.10
CA CYS A 312 29.55 0.20 -13.08
C CYS A 312 30.63 -0.65 -12.39
N SER A 313 31.04 -1.76 -13.02
CA SER A 313 32.09 -2.67 -12.50
C SER A 313 33.53 -2.13 -12.56
N GLY A 314 33.75 -0.88 -12.97
CA GLY A 314 35.05 -0.20 -12.94
C GLY A 314 35.65 0.11 -14.33
N LEU A 315 36.99 0.15 -14.41
CA LEU A 315 37.76 0.60 -15.60
C LEU A 315 38.02 -0.50 -16.65
N ALA A 316 37.24 -1.59 -16.63
CA ALA A 316 37.36 -2.62 -17.64
C ALA A 316 37.07 -2.06 -19.04
N VAL A 317 37.61 -2.68 -20.10
CA VAL A 317 37.35 -2.28 -21.50
C VAL A 317 35.85 -2.36 -21.84
N LYS A 318 35.13 -3.25 -21.14
CA LYS A 318 33.68 -3.45 -21.26
C LYS A 318 33.09 -3.56 -19.85
N PRO A 319 32.91 -2.43 -19.13
CA PRO A 319 32.35 -2.50 -17.79
C PRO A 319 30.91 -3.00 -17.86
N ALA A 320 30.40 -3.57 -16.78
CA ALA A 320 28.98 -3.88 -16.66
C ALA A 320 28.32 -2.76 -15.86
N CYS A 321 27.36 -2.09 -16.47
CA CYS A 321 26.74 -0.89 -15.93
C CYS A 321 25.22 -1.03 -15.89
N GLY A 322 24.59 -0.31 -14.96
CA GLY A 322 23.14 -0.24 -14.86
C GLY A 322 22.65 0.59 -13.70
N ILE A 323 21.33 0.63 -13.56
CA ILE A 323 20.65 1.28 -12.45
C ILE A 323 19.91 0.27 -11.57
N LEU A 324 19.92 0.52 -10.28
CA LEU A 324 19.09 -0.16 -9.29
C LEU A 324 18.04 0.81 -8.76
N LEU A 325 16.77 0.45 -8.91
CA LEU A 325 15.64 1.20 -8.36
C LEU A 325 15.24 0.62 -7.01
N LEU A 326 15.15 1.49 -6.02
CA LEU A 326 14.90 1.14 -4.63
C LEU A 326 13.76 2.01 -4.09
N ARG A 327 12.94 1.42 -3.20
CA ARG A 327 12.08 2.19 -2.31
C ARG A 327 12.65 2.16 -0.91
N SER A 328 12.81 3.32 -0.29
CA SER A 328 13.16 3.39 1.13
C SER A 328 11.96 2.98 1.98
N THR A 329 12.17 2.07 2.93
CA THR A 329 11.18 1.74 3.97
C THR A 329 11.75 2.02 5.35
N LEU A 330 10.92 1.91 6.39
CA LEU A 330 11.36 2.13 7.77
C LEU A 330 12.40 1.10 8.25
N THR A 331 12.40 -0.10 7.68
CA THR A 331 13.27 -1.21 8.13
C THR A 331 14.46 -1.44 7.22
N ALA A 332 14.23 -1.49 5.90
CA ALA A 332 15.28 -1.71 4.90
C ALA A 332 14.84 -1.21 3.50
N PRO A 333 15.76 -0.80 2.63
CA PRO A 333 15.42 -0.50 1.25
C PRO A 333 14.91 -1.75 0.52
N LYS A 334 13.84 -1.59 -0.25
CA LYS A 334 13.27 -2.65 -1.09
C LYS A 334 13.71 -2.46 -2.54
N VAL A 335 14.30 -3.48 -3.14
CA VAL A 335 14.61 -3.49 -4.58
C VAL A 335 13.33 -3.60 -5.39
N LEU A 336 13.18 -2.69 -6.34
CA LEU A 336 12.05 -2.67 -7.28
C LEU A 336 12.46 -3.25 -8.64
N ALA A 337 13.61 -2.84 -9.16
CA ALA A 337 14.11 -3.31 -10.44
C ALA A 337 15.62 -3.08 -10.61
N TRP A 338 16.26 -3.94 -11.39
CA TRP A 338 17.56 -3.69 -12.01
C TRP A 338 17.39 -3.42 -13.50
N VAL A 339 18.09 -2.43 -14.04
CA VAL A 339 18.07 -2.10 -15.47
C VAL A 339 19.49 -1.90 -15.99
N SER A 340 19.98 -2.87 -16.77
CA SER A 340 21.28 -2.77 -17.44
C SER A 340 21.32 -1.66 -18.50
N SER A 341 22.40 -0.87 -18.47
CA SER A 341 22.81 0.08 -19.51
C SER A 341 23.91 -0.48 -20.42
N GLY A 342 24.23 -1.78 -20.28
CA GLY A 342 25.30 -2.43 -21.02
C GLY A 342 26.68 -2.00 -20.51
N HIS A 343 27.50 -1.46 -21.41
CA HIS A 343 28.89 -1.05 -21.14
C HIS A 343 29.06 0.44 -20.91
N TRP A 344 27.96 1.19 -20.92
CA TRP A 344 28.00 2.65 -20.83
C TRP A 344 27.48 3.10 -19.47
N ALA A 345 28.11 4.13 -18.92
CA ALA A 345 27.61 4.77 -17.70
C ALA A 345 26.15 5.21 -17.92
N PRO A 346 25.22 4.82 -17.01
CA PRO A 346 23.80 5.14 -17.14
C PRO A 346 23.56 6.65 -17.22
N MET A 347 22.82 7.08 -18.23
CA MET A 347 22.24 8.43 -18.27
C MET A 347 20.73 8.33 -18.19
N LEU A 348 20.13 9.14 -17.33
CA LEU A 348 18.68 9.22 -17.14
C LEU A 348 18.12 10.52 -17.71
N HIS A 349 16.97 10.41 -18.36
CA HIS A 349 16.19 11.55 -18.81
C HIS A 349 14.73 11.32 -18.43
N MET A 350 14.06 12.32 -17.88
CA MET A 350 12.63 12.23 -17.63
C MET A 350 11.86 12.38 -18.94
N ASP A 351 10.79 11.61 -19.14
CA ASP A 351 9.86 11.85 -20.24
C ASP A 351 8.93 13.03 -19.92
N THR A 352 8.00 13.28 -20.83
CA THR A 352 6.86 14.18 -20.66
C THR A 352 5.95 13.75 -19.51
N ASP A 353 5.70 12.44 -19.37
CA ASP A 353 5.07 11.89 -18.17
C ASP A 353 6.15 11.68 -17.09
N PRO A 354 6.05 12.32 -15.90
CA PRO A 354 7.00 12.11 -14.81
C PRO A 354 7.03 10.67 -14.28
N ARG A 355 6.04 9.85 -14.61
CA ARG A 355 6.00 8.42 -14.32
C ARG A 355 6.89 7.59 -15.24
N ASP A 356 7.49 8.21 -16.25
CA ASP A 356 8.39 7.55 -17.18
C ASP A 356 9.76 8.24 -17.22
N ILE A 357 10.82 7.43 -17.14
CA ILE A 357 12.20 7.87 -17.38
C ILE A 357 12.85 7.01 -18.46
N TRP A 358 13.70 7.62 -19.27
CA TRP A 358 14.54 6.95 -20.24
C TRP A 358 15.93 6.69 -19.67
N LEU A 359 16.33 5.42 -19.69
CA LEU A 359 17.70 5.00 -19.49
C LEU A 359 18.41 4.91 -20.84
N PHE A 360 19.53 5.61 -20.99
CA PHE A 360 20.41 5.46 -22.15
C PHE A 360 21.61 4.58 -21.80
N GLY A 361 21.95 3.69 -22.74
CA GLY A 361 23.05 2.75 -22.60
C GLY A 361 23.65 2.37 -23.96
N GLY A 362 24.59 1.45 -23.93
CA GLY A 362 25.23 0.94 -25.14
C GLY A 362 25.88 -0.42 -24.91
N ASP A 363 25.89 -1.24 -25.94
CA ASP A 363 26.50 -2.56 -25.97
C ASP A 363 27.19 -2.80 -27.33
N GLU A 364 27.58 -4.04 -27.63
CA GLU A 364 28.25 -4.41 -28.89
C GLU A 364 27.48 -4.01 -30.15
N LEU A 365 26.14 -3.89 -30.06
CA LEU A 365 25.28 -3.50 -31.18
C LEU A 365 25.09 -1.97 -31.26
N GLY A 366 25.79 -1.21 -30.43
CA GLY A 366 25.75 0.25 -30.36
C GLY A 366 24.82 0.79 -29.27
N GLN A 367 24.45 2.06 -29.41
CA GLN A 367 23.60 2.78 -28.45
C GLN A 367 22.17 2.21 -28.44
N PHE A 368 21.57 2.17 -27.26
CA PHE A 368 20.15 1.92 -27.07
C PHE A 368 19.56 2.82 -25.98
N ARG A 369 18.23 2.86 -25.90
CA ARG A 369 17.50 3.39 -24.75
C ARG A 369 16.46 2.39 -24.24
N ARG A 370 16.03 2.54 -22.99
CA ARG A 370 14.95 1.74 -22.38
C ARG A 370 14.05 2.66 -21.59
N GLN A 371 12.74 2.46 -21.69
CA GLN A 371 11.78 3.14 -20.83
C GLN A 371 11.73 2.43 -19.47
N VAL A 372 11.72 3.19 -18.39
CA VAL A 372 11.46 2.72 -17.04
C VAL A 372 10.25 3.49 -16.55
N GLY A 373 9.14 2.77 -16.37
CA GLY A 373 7.84 3.34 -16.03
C GLY A 373 7.45 3.03 -14.59
N TYR A 374 6.59 3.85 -14.01
CA TYR A 374 6.01 3.67 -12.69
C TYR A 374 4.49 3.62 -12.77
N VAL A 375 3.91 2.48 -12.39
CA VAL A 375 2.48 2.23 -12.47
C VAL A 375 1.99 1.59 -11.18
N TRP A 376 1.17 2.33 -10.42
CA TRP A 376 0.45 1.87 -9.23
C TRP A 376 1.31 1.20 -8.15
N GLY A 377 2.51 1.74 -7.92
CA GLY A 377 3.47 1.16 -6.97
C GLY A 377 4.52 0.26 -7.61
N HIS A 378 4.33 -0.17 -8.87
CA HIS A 378 5.27 -1.04 -9.57
C HIS A 378 6.16 -0.27 -10.53
N VAL A 379 7.39 -0.78 -10.69
CA VAL A 379 8.32 -0.32 -11.73
C VAL A 379 8.25 -1.31 -12.90
N SER A 380 7.99 -0.79 -14.09
CA SER A 380 8.05 -1.56 -15.35
C SER A 380 9.30 -1.19 -16.13
N VAL A 381 9.89 -2.16 -16.83
CA VAL A 381 11.10 -1.95 -17.63
C VAL A 381 10.84 -2.36 -19.08
N GLY A 382 10.90 -1.40 -19.99
CA GLY A 382 10.71 -1.62 -21.42
C GLY A 382 11.87 -2.35 -22.10
N PRO A 383 11.65 -2.81 -23.35
CA PRO A 383 12.69 -3.42 -24.17
C PRO A 383 13.77 -2.41 -24.58
N LYS A 384 14.89 -2.90 -25.14
CA LYS A 384 15.92 -2.05 -25.75
C LYS A 384 15.40 -1.46 -27.06
N GLU A 385 15.36 -0.15 -27.16
CA GLU A 385 15.08 0.58 -28.39
C GLU A 385 16.37 1.09 -29.02
N ARG A 386 16.53 0.84 -30.32
CA ARG A 386 17.66 1.36 -31.11
C ARG A 386 17.13 2.26 -32.21
N LYS A 387 17.85 3.34 -32.50
CA LYS A 387 17.58 4.14 -33.69
C LYS A 387 17.85 3.28 -34.92
N VAL A 388 16.81 2.92 -35.66
CA VAL A 388 16.97 2.29 -36.97
C VAL A 388 17.55 3.35 -37.92
N PRO A 389 18.70 3.10 -38.57
CA PRO A 389 19.24 4.03 -39.56
C PRO A 389 18.20 4.23 -40.68
N ARG A 390 17.86 5.48 -41.00
CA ARG A 390 17.04 5.77 -42.19
C ARG A 390 17.78 5.24 -43.42
N PRO A 391 17.14 4.47 -44.32
CA PRO A 391 17.80 4.02 -45.54
C PRO A 391 18.31 5.25 -46.30
N LYS A 392 19.60 5.25 -46.66
CA LYS A 392 20.19 6.32 -47.46
C LYS A 392 19.39 6.41 -48.76
N LYS A 393 18.67 7.52 -48.98
CA LYS A 393 18.08 7.82 -50.30
C LYS A 393 19.22 7.76 -51.30
N LYS A 394 19.20 6.77 -52.20
CA LYS A 394 20.10 6.75 -53.37
C LYS A 394 19.83 8.06 -54.12
N LYS A 395 20.80 8.97 -54.16
CA LYS A 395 20.76 10.10 -55.09
C LYS A 395 20.75 9.47 -56.49
N LYS A 396 19.65 9.63 -57.21
CA LYS A 396 19.56 9.33 -58.64
C LYS A 396 20.22 10.46 -59.41
#